data_AF-A0A3M1EKW3-F1
#
_entry.id   AF-A0A3M1EKW3-F1
#
_cell.length_a   1.000
_cell.length_b   1.000
_cell.length_c   1.000
_cell.angle_alpha   90.00
_cell.angle_beta   90.00
_cell.angle_gamma   90.00
#
_symmetry.space_group_name_H-M   'P 1'
#
loop_
_entity.id
_entity.type
_entity.pdbx_description
1 polymer ?
#
loop_
_entity_poly.entity_id
_entity_poly.type
_entity_poly.pdbx_seq_one_letter_code
_entity_poly.pdbx_strand_id
1 'polypeptide(L)' 'MHRERLVRPVRRVVVTGMGAITAVGHSVQETWRNLLAGQSGIDWVTLFDASPYPTRIAGEVKD' A
#
# COMPACT_ATOMS: atom_id res chain seq x y z
N MET A 1 46.47 16.59 1.45
CA MET A 1 45.33 16.32 2.35
C MET A 1 44.20 15.68 1.54
N HIS A 2 44.28 14.37 1.29
CA HIS A 2 43.29 13.62 0.50
C HIS A 2 42.43 12.83 1.49
N ARG A 3 41.14 13.17 1.63
CA ARG A 3 40.20 12.40 2.47
C ARG A 3 39.54 11.34 1.61
N GLU A 4 39.92 10.09 1.83
CA GLU A 4 39.23 8.92 1.27
C GLU A 4 37.80 8.86 1.84
N ARG A 5 36.80 8.81 0.96
CA ARG A 5 35.41 8.52 1.33
C ARG A 5 35.31 7.04 1.70
N LEU A 6 35.00 6.75 2.96
CA LEU A 6 34.59 5.42 3.42
C LEU A 6 33.29 5.00 2.71
N VAL A 7 33.39 4.13 1.71
CA VAL A 7 32.23 3.44 1.12
C VAL A 7 31.83 2.31 2.07
N ARG A 8 30.64 2.41 2.68
CA ARG A 8 30.10 1.30 3.46
C ARG A 8 29.72 0.16 2.50
N PRO A 9 30.11 -1.10 2.75
CA PRO A 9 29.72 -2.21 1.92
C PRO A 9 28.19 -2.35 1.90
N VAL A 10 27.62 -2.48 0.70
CA VAL A 10 26.16 -2.59 0.50
C VAL A 10 25.69 -3.94 1.04
N ARG A 11 24.87 -3.92 2.10
CA ARG A 11 24.24 -5.13 2.63
C ARG A 11 23.14 -5.58 1.66
N ARG A 12 23.30 -6.77 1.07
CA ARG A 12 22.25 -7.38 0.24
C ARG A 12 21.09 -7.84 1.12
N VAL A 13 19.89 -7.40 0.77
CA VAL A 13 18.63 -7.80 1.40
C VAL A 13 17.71 -8.29 0.29
N VAL A 14 16.95 -9.36 0.56
CA VAL A 14 16.00 -9.95 -0.37
C VAL A 14 14.63 -10.09 0.29
N VAL A 15 13.57 -10.01 -0.51
CA VAL A 15 12.19 -10.31 -0.10
C VAL A 15 11.90 -11.75 -0.47
N THR A 16 11.55 -12.59 0.50
CA THR A 16 11.32 -14.04 0.31
C THR A 16 9.84 -14.41 0.19
N GLY A 17 8.93 -13.48 0.44
CA GLY A 17 7.49 -13.70 0.32
C GLY A 17 6.72 -12.38 0.38
N MET A 18 5.53 -12.36 -0.21
CA MET A 18 4.63 -11.20 -0.24
C MET A 18 3.18 -11.68 -0.08
N GLY A 19 2.39 -10.89 0.64
CA GLY A 19 0.94 -11.06 0.77
C GLY A 19 0.30 -9.67 0.83
N ALA A 20 -0.91 -9.52 0.29
CA ALA A 20 -1.60 -8.24 0.26
C ALA A 20 -3.12 -8.45 0.31
N ILE A 21 -3.76 -7.79 1.27
CA ILE A 21 -5.21 -7.57 1.35
C ILE A 21 -5.38 -6.06 1.50
N THR A 22 -5.99 -5.42 0.52
CA THR A 22 -6.06 -3.96 0.42
C THR A 22 -7.40 -3.53 -0.15
N ALA A 23 -7.72 -2.24 -0.04
CA ALA A 23 -8.91 -1.65 -0.65
C ALA A 23 -8.92 -1.69 -2.20
N VAL A 24 -7.81 -2.10 -2.82
CA VAL A 24 -7.67 -2.23 -4.28
C VAL A 24 -7.36 -3.67 -4.70
N GLY A 25 -7.48 -4.66 -3.81
CA GLY A 25 -7.33 -6.07 -4.18
C GLY A 25 -6.92 -6.98 -3.02
N HIS A 26 -7.28 -8.26 -3.14
CA HIS A 26 -7.10 -9.30 -2.10
C HIS A 26 -5.94 -10.26 -2.42
N SER A 27 -5.11 -9.90 -3.38
CA SER A 27 -3.84 -10.58 -3.67
C SER A 27 -2.77 -9.56 -4.06
N VAL A 28 -1.51 -9.98 -4.01
CA VAL A 28 -0.37 -9.15 -4.46
C VAL A 28 -0.53 -8.76 -5.93
N GLN A 29 -0.95 -9.71 -6.76
CA GLN A 29 -1.13 -9.53 -8.21
C GLN A 29 -2.26 -8.55 -8.49
N GLU A 30 -3.38 -8.69 -7.81
CA GLU A 30 -4.52 -7.78 -7.97
C GLU A 30 -4.19 -6.37 -7.51
N THR A 31 -3.65 -6.24 -6.29
CA THR A 31 -3.21 -4.96 -5.71
C THR A 31 -2.26 -4.25 -6.67
N TRP A 32 -1.24 -4.96 -7.19
CA TRP A 32 -0.27 -4.39 -8.11
C TRP A 32 -0.89 -3.92 -9.42
N ARG A 33 -1.72 -4.75 -10.06
CA ARG A 33 -2.38 -4.38 -11.32
C ARG A 33 -3.30 -3.17 -11.16
N ASN A 34 -4.09 -3.15 -10.10
CA ASN A 34 -5.07 -2.08 -9.86
C ASN A 34 -4.37 -0.76 -9.51
N LEU A 35 -3.28 -0.80 -8.74
CA LEU A 35 -2.43 0.38 -8.51
C LEU A 35 -1.82 0.92 -9.80
N LEU A 36 -1.27 0.05 -10.66
CA LEU A 36 -0.71 0.48 -11.95
C LEU A 36 -1.77 1.04 -12.91
N ALA A 37 -3.00 0.53 -12.82
CA ALA A 37 -4.14 1.02 -13.59
C ALA A 37 -4.75 2.31 -13.02
N GLY A 38 -4.22 2.85 -11.90
CA GLY A 38 -4.73 4.05 -11.26
C GLY A 38 -6.09 3.89 -10.59
N GLN A 39 -6.48 2.65 -10.25
CA GLN A 39 -7.74 2.37 -9.56
C GLN A 39 -7.67 2.91 -8.13
N SER A 40 -8.67 3.70 -7.75
CA SER A 40 -8.82 4.19 -6.37
C SER A 40 -9.54 3.13 -5.53
N GLY A 41 -8.97 2.80 -4.37
CA GLY A 41 -9.65 2.01 -3.34
C GLY A 41 -10.51 2.86 -2.39
N ILE A 42 -10.48 4.18 -2.53
CA ILE A 42 -11.26 5.09 -1.68
C ILE A 42 -12.68 5.21 -2.23
N ASP A 43 -13.65 4.95 -1.36
CA ASP A 43 -15.08 5.02 -1.63
C ASP A 43 -15.82 5.52 -0.38
N TRP A 44 -17.15 5.59 -0.43
CA TRP A 44 -17.98 5.87 0.75
C TRP A 44 -17.84 4.78 1.80
N VAL A 45 -17.84 5.18 3.07
CA VAL A 45 -17.86 4.24 4.21
C VAL A 45 -19.17 3.43 4.18
N THR A 46 -19.05 2.11 4.21
CA THR A 46 -20.20 1.19 4.21
C THR A 46 -20.23 0.26 5.42
N LEU A 47 -19.11 0.12 6.15
CA LEU A 47 -19.01 -0.79 7.28
C LEU A 47 -19.70 -0.29 8.57
N PHE A 48 -20.03 1.00 8.65
CA PHE A 48 -20.74 1.60 9.77
C PHE A 48 -21.46 2.89 9.37
N ASP A 49 -22.35 3.39 10.24
CA ASP A 49 -22.99 4.71 10.05
C ASP A 49 -21.99 5.85 10.24
N ALA A 50 -21.49 6.36 9.11
CA ALA A 50 -20.56 7.49 9.07
C ALA A 50 -21.25 8.86 9.16
N SER A 51 -22.59 8.93 9.25
CA SER A 51 -23.33 10.21 9.24
C SER A 51 -22.92 11.20 10.36
N PRO A 52 -22.55 10.76 11.58
CA PRO A 52 -22.13 11.67 12.66
C PRO A 52 -20.74 12.28 12.45
N TYR A 53 -19.95 11.76 11.49
CA TYR A 53 -18.56 12.15 11.29
C TYR A 53 -18.42 13.11 10.10
N PRO A 54 -17.46 14.05 10.16
CA PRO A 54 -17.17 14.96 9.05
C PRO A 54 -16.53 14.24 7.85
N THR A 55 -15.86 13.11 8.08
CA THR A 55 -15.26 12.27 7.03
C THR A 55 -16.12 11.03 6.81
N ARG A 56 -16.46 10.75 5.56
CA ARG A 56 -17.38 9.67 5.15
C ARG A 56 -16.83 8.80 4.02
N ILE A 57 -15.55 8.95 3.72
CA ILE A 57 -14.84 8.14 2.73
C ILE A 57 -13.75 7.31 3.41
N ALA A 58 -13.51 6.11 2.92
CA ALA A 58 -12.48 5.21 3.43
C ALA A 58 -11.98 4.26 2.33
N GLY A 59 -10.80 3.68 2.56
CA GLY A 59 -10.30 2.55 1.78
C GLY A 59 -10.69 1.24 2.46
N GLU A 60 -11.95 0.85 2.32
CA GLU A 60 -12.46 -0.39 2.91
C GLU A 60 -11.97 -1.61 2.12
N VAL A 61 -11.59 -2.68 2.81
CA VAL A 61 -11.42 -4.00 2.18
C VAL A 61 -12.83 -4.51 1.92
N LYS A 62 -13.18 -4.65 0.64
CA LYS A 62 -14.48 -5.19 0.21
C LYS A 62 -14.43 -6.72 0.31
N ASP A 63 -15.57 -7.41 0.25
CA ASP A 63 -15.60 -8.88 0.09
C ASP A 63 -15.43 -9.27 -1.38
#